data_AF-J8PL30-F1
#
_entry.id   AF-J8PL30-F1
#
_cell.length_a   1.000
_cell.length_b   1.000
_cell.length_c   1.000
_cell.angle_alpha   90.00
_cell.angle_beta   90.00
_cell.angle_gamma   90.00
#
_symmetry.space_group_name_H-M   'P 1'
#
loop_
_entity.id
_entity.type
_entity.pdbx_description
1 polymer ?
#
loop_
_entity_poly.entity_id
_entity_poly.type
_entity_poly.pdbx_seq_one_letter_code
_entity_poly.pdbx_strand_id
1 'polypeptide(L)'
;MHAAKRLKMTTTHQDYDLEEPLTSNARPLNNSVITVRIIKSFPYRNVKNIVLHDYDLADKTAKDLFDDILNRIQNDGSLRPFRNVKYDTLKVYTHAHGSKTVNLVINFDHDDDWTLDLENDKKKLFEYGIENETEISLFNNDDYVRFKENPEEKW
;
A
#
# COMPACT_ATOMS: atom_id res chain seq x y z
N MET A 1 -63.43 -38.25 -3.52
CA MET A 1 -62.84 -37.21 -2.64
C MET A 1 -61.52 -37.72 -2.11
N HIS A 2 -60.38 -37.30 -2.66
CA HIS A 2 -59.04 -37.55 -2.07
C HIS A 2 -58.22 -36.28 -2.33
N ALA A 3 -57.94 -35.53 -1.26
CA ALA A 3 -57.19 -34.29 -1.30
C ALA A 3 -55.69 -34.58 -1.31
N ALA A 4 -54.98 -34.14 -2.35
CA ALA A 4 -53.53 -34.18 -2.40
C ALA A 4 -52.95 -33.12 -1.43
N LYS A 5 -52.18 -33.58 -0.44
CA LYS A 5 -51.54 -32.73 0.55
C LYS A 5 -50.32 -32.05 -0.10
N ARG A 6 -50.43 -30.76 -0.40
CA ARG A 6 -49.34 -29.95 -0.98
C ARG A 6 -48.24 -29.74 0.06
N LEU A 7 -47.06 -30.33 -0.17
CA LEU A 7 -45.87 -30.13 0.67
C LEU A 7 -45.40 -28.68 0.50
N LYS A 8 -45.38 -27.90 1.59
CA LYS A 8 -44.75 -26.58 1.60
C LYS A 8 -43.24 -26.78 1.68
N MET A 9 -42.52 -26.49 0.59
CA MET A 9 -41.08 -26.35 0.63
C MET A 9 -40.76 -25.00 1.27
N THR A 10 -40.17 -25.03 2.46
CA THR A 10 -39.59 -23.85 3.11
C THR A 10 -38.24 -23.61 2.47
N THR A 11 -38.16 -22.65 1.56
CA THR A 11 -36.86 -22.17 1.05
C THR A 11 -36.21 -21.38 2.18
N THR A 12 -35.21 -21.97 2.83
CA THR A 12 -34.30 -21.25 3.72
C THR A 12 -33.44 -20.35 2.83
N HIS A 13 -33.76 -19.05 2.77
CA HIS A 13 -32.80 -18.06 2.31
C HIS A 13 -31.75 -17.93 3.40
N GLN A 14 -30.58 -18.51 3.13
CA GLN A 14 -29.42 -18.36 3.99
C GLN A 14 -28.77 -17.04 3.58
N ASP A 15 -28.94 -16.01 4.42
CA ASP A 15 -28.24 -14.74 4.25
C ASP A 15 -26.75 -15.02 4.42
N TYR A 16 -26.01 -14.93 3.31
CA TYR A 16 -24.55 -15.08 3.25
C TYR A 16 -23.83 -13.75 3.48
N ASP A 17 -24.39 -12.84 4.28
CA ASP A 17 -23.69 -11.65 4.77
C ASP A 17 -23.02 -11.95 6.12
N LEU A 18 -22.26 -13.04 6.17
CA LEU A 18 -21.21 -13.20 7.17
C LEU A 18 -19.97 -12.60 6.54
N GLU A 19 -19.61 -11.38 6.94
CA GLU A 19 -18.27 -10.85 6.70
C GLU A 19 -17.26 -11.79 7.38
N GLU A 20 -16.85 -12.83 6.66
CA GLU A 20 -15.70 -13.62 7.07
C GLU A 20 -14.52 -12.67 7.15
N PRO A 21 -13.82 -12.60 8.31
CA PRO A 21 -12.67 -11.73 8.41
C PRO A 21 -11.67 -12.15 7.34
N LEU A 22 -11.38 -11.22 6.42
CA LEU A 22 -10.40 -11.43 5.37
C LEU A 22 -9.10 -11.91 6.01
N THR A 23 -8.47 -12.92 5.43
CA THR A 23 -7.21 -13.49 5.97
C THR A 23 -6.11 -12.44 6.14
N SER A 24 -6.19 -11.30 5.44
CA SER A 24 -5.35 -10.11 5.64
C SER A 24 -5.48 -9.49 7.03
N ASN A 25 -6.69 -9.45 7.59
CA ASN A 25 -7.01 -8.81 8.87
C ASN A 25 -6.67 -9.72 10.07
N ALA A 26 -6.35 -10.99 9.81
CA ALA A 26 -5.98 -11.96 10.83
C ALA A 26 -4.47 -11.96 11.14
N ARG A 27 -3.64 -11.29 10.33
CA ARG A 27 -2.20 -11.16 10.60
C ARG A 27 -1.95 -10.11 11.69
N PRO A 28 -1.17 -10.43 12.74
CA PRO A 28 -0.73 -9.44 13.71
C PRO A 28 0.02 -8.28 13.05
N LEU A 29 -0.14 -7.06 13.58
CA LEU A 29 0.54 -5.86 13.05
C LEU A 29 2.08 -6.00 13.04
N ASN A 30 2.63 -6.75 13.98
CA ASN A 30 4.07 -7.03 14.07
C ASN A 30 4.55 -8.11 13.07
N ASN A 31 3.65 -8.72 12.30
CA ASN A 31 3.96 -9.66 11.23
C ASN A 31 3.12 -9.35 9.97
N SER A 32 3.42 -8.20 9.39
CA SER A 32 2.76 -7.74 8.16
C SER A 32 3.65 -7.94 6.94
N VAL A 33 3.03 -8.17 5.79
CA VAL A 33 3.72 -8.09 4.49
C VAL A 33 3.34 -6.76 3.86
N ILE A 34 4.31 -5.89 3.57
CA ILE A 34 4.05 -4.62 2.87
C ILE A 34 4.93 -4.52 1.63
N THR A 35 4.48 -3.73 0.65
CA THR A 35 5.26 -3.46 -0.56
C THR A 35 5.66 -2.00 -0.61
N VAL A 36 6.96 -1.72 -0.70
CA VAL A 36 7.48 -0.38 -1.00
C VAL A 36 7.83 -0.28 -2.48
N ARG A 37 7.20 0.64 -3.17
CA ARG A 37 7.36 0.95 -4.60
C ARG A 37 8.34 2.11 -4.73
N ILE A 38 9.58 1.80 -5.11
CA ILE A 38 10.61 2.82 -5.30
C ILE A 38 10.42 3.44 -6.68
N ILE A 39 10.11 4.73 -6.73
CA ILE A 39 9.93 5.47 -7.97
C ILE A 39 11.21 6.25 -8.24
N LYS A 40 11.94 5.85 -9.28
CA LYS A 40 13.12 6.60 -9.75
C LYS A 40 12.74 7.76 -10.66
N SER A 41 11.68 7.60 -11.45
CA SER A 41 11.26 8.61 -12.41
C SER A 41 9.80 8.43 -12.76
N PHE A 42 9.01 9.49 -12.59
CA PHE A 42 7.59 9.47 -12.92
C PHE A 42 7.34 9.42 -14.44
N PRO A 43 7.96 10.27 -15.28
CA PRO A 43 7.69 10.26 -16.72
C PRO A 43 8.01 8.92 -17.38
N TYR A 44 9.12 8.28 -16.99
CA TYR A 44 9.53 6.99 -17.54
C TYR A 44 8.92 5.78 -16.82
N ARG A 45 8.01 6.02 -15.87
CA ARG A 45 7.37 4.98 -15.03
C ARG A 45 8.38 3.99 -14.41
N ASN A 46 9.56 4.48 -14.02
CA ASN A 46 10.63 3.61 -13.52
C ASN A 46 10.37 3.28 -12.05
N VAL A 47 9.67 2.16 -11.82
CA VAL A 47 9.25 1.68 -10.50
C VAL A 47 9.85 0.31 -10.20
N LYS A 48 10.35 0.12 -8.97
CA LYS A 48 10.80 -1.18 -8.48
C LYS A 48 10.19 -1.48 -7.11
N ASN A 49 9.62 -2.66 -6.96
CA ASN A 49 9.03 -3.10 -5.70
C ASN A 49 10.07 -3.77 -4.80
N ILE A 50 10.03 -3.41 -3.51
CA ILE A 50 10.62 -4.15 -2.40
C ILE A 50 9.47 -4.70 -1.57
N VAL A 51 9.40 -6.01 -1.43
CA VAL A 51 8.44 -6.66 -0.52
C VAL A 51 9.15 -6.88 0.81
N LEU A 52 8.58 -6.36 1.88
CA LEU A 52 9.03 -6.59 3.25
C LEU A 52 8.11 -7.64 3.87
N HIS A 53 8.71 -8.71 4.39
CA HIS A 53 8.02 -9.77 5.11
C HIS A 53 8.27 -9.62 6.62
N ASP A 54 7.31 -10.08 7.42
CA ASP A 54 7.37 -10.04 8.88
C ASP A 54 7.72 -8.62 9.40
N TYR A 55 7.18 -7.59 8.75
CA TYR A 55 7.48 -6.21 9.05
C TYR A 55 6.60 -5.70 10.19
N ASP A 56 7.21 -4.97 11.12
CA ASP A 56 6.54 -4.50 12.32
C ASP A 56 5.86 -3.16 12.10
N LEU A 57 4.53 -3.17 11.97
CA LEU A 57 3.74 -1.95 11.82
C LEU A 57 3.34 -1.32 13.16
N ALA A 58 3.43 -2.07 14.26
CA ALA A 58 3.00 -1.64 15.58
C ALA A 58 4.03 -0.71 16.22
N ASP A 59 5.32 -1.04 16.11
CA ASP A 59 6.37 -0.31 16.82
C ASP A 59 7.27 0.56 15.92
N LYS A 60 7.33 0.29 14.60
CA LYS A 60 8.12 1.13 13.68
C LYS A 60 7.37 2.39 13.26
N THR A 61 8.15 3.44 13.05
CA THR A 61 7.71 4.75 12.56
C THR A 61 7.87 4.85 11.04
N ALA A 62 7.36 5.94 10.47
CA ALA A 62 7.62 6.29 9.07
C ALA A 62 9.12 6.46 8.77
N LYS A 63 9.86 7.04 9.73
CA LYS A 63 11.31 7.26 9.63
C LYS A 63 12.08 5.95 9.62
N ASP A 64 11.70 4.98 10.45
CA ASP A 64 12.30 3.64 10.46
C ASP A 64 12.13 2.95 9.10
N LEU A 65 10.91 2.99 8.53
CA LEU A 65 10.63 2.43 7.20
C LEU A 65 11.44 3.11 6.11
N PHE A 66 11.53 4.43 6.16
CA PHE A 66 12.33 5.21 5.22
C PHE A 66 13.81 4.79 5.28
N ASP A 67 14.40 4.73 6.47
CA ASP A 67 15.81 4.40 6.66
C ASP A 67 16.11 2.92 6.30
N ASP A 68 15.22 1.99 6.64
CA ASP A 68 15.31 0.57 6.25
C ASP A 68 15.39 0.42 4.72
N ILE A 69 14.53 1.13 3.99
CA ILE A 69 14.48 1.07 2.53
C ILE A 69 15.68 1.77 1.90
N LEU A 70 16.11 2.92 2.43
CA LEU A 70 17.33 3.58 1.96
C LEU A 70 18.55 2.67 2.13
N ASN A 71 18.68 2.02 3.28
CA ASN A 71 19.73 1.05 3.53
C ASN A 71 19.68 -0.09 2.49
N ARG A 72 18.47 -0.63 2.21
CA ARG A 72 18.29 -1.68 1.21
C ARG A 72 18.71 -1.21 -0.19
N ILE A 73 18.36 0.01 -0.60
CA ILE A 73 18.75 0.60 -1.90
C ILE A 73 20.28 0.67 -2.04
N GLN A 74 20.98 1.07 -0.98
CA GLN A 74 22.44 1.20 -1.01
C GLN A 74 23.16 -0.15 -1.05
N ASN A 75 22.58 -1.19 -0.44
CA ASN A 75 23.26 -2.47 -0.26
C ASN A 75 22.84 -3.56 -1.27
N ASP A 76 21.63 -3.51 -1.82
CA ASP A 76 21.17 -4.49 -2.80
C ASP A 76 21.72 -4.17 -4.20
N GLY A 77 22.39 -5.13 -4.82
CA GLY A 77 22.97 -4.98 -6.17
C GLY A 77 21.92 -4.75 -7.26
N SER A 78 20.71 -5.28 -7.09
CA SER A 78 19.60 -5.09 -8.03
C SER A 78 19.03 -3.67 -8.01
N LEU A 79 19.30 -2.91 -6.95
CA LEU A 79 18.83 -1.53 -6.75
C LEU A 79 19.88 -0.48 -7.13
N ARG A 80 21.02 -0.89 -7.71
CA ARG A 80 22.06 0.04 -8.21
C ARG A 80 21.50 1.21 -9.04
N PRO A 81 20.54 1.01 -9.98
CA PRO A 81 20.00 2.12 -10.75
C PRO A 81 19.26 3.19 -9.92
N PHE A 82 18.84 2.88 -8.69
CA PHE A 82 18.00 3.70 -7.82
C PHE A 82 18.80 4.53 -6.80
N ARG A 83 20.10 4.24 -6.61
CA ARG A 83 20.92 4.84 -5.54
C ARG A 83 21.16 6.34 -5.64
N ASN A 84 21.07 6.91 -6.84
CA ASN A 84 21.39 8.31 -7.12
C ASN A 84 20.16 9.23 -7.10
N VAL A 85 19.02 8.74 -6.62
CA VAL A 85 17.80 9.54 -6.47
C VAL A 85 17.76 10.09 -5.04
N LYS A 86 17.38 11.36 -4.91
CA LYS A 86 17.16 11.99 -3.60
C LYS A 86 15.74 11.67 -3.12
N TYR A 87 15.59 10.54 -2.45
CA TYR A 87 14.31 10.19 -1.82
C TYR A 87 14.06 11.04 -0.57
N ASP A 88 12.84 11.49 -0.39
CA ASP A 88 12.42 12.30 0.76
C ASP A 88 10.95 12.10 1.14
N THR A 89 10.17 11.30 0.39
CA THR A 89 8.73 11.18 0.60
C THR A 89 8.26 9.73 0.56
N LEU A 90 7.47 9.36 1.56
CA LEU A 90 6.67 8.13 1.59
C LEU A 90 5.18 8.49 1.48
N LYS A 91 4.47 7.83 0.57
CA LYS A 91 3.01 8.01 0.41
C LYS A 91 2.33 6.67 0.19
N VAL A 92 1.21 6.41 0.87
CA VAL A 92 0.41 5.22 0.55
C VAL A 92 -0.03 5.27 -0.91
N TYR A 93 0.19 4.18 -1.63
CA TYR A 93 -0.27 4.01 -3.00
C TYR A 93 -1.66 3.38 -3.02
N THR A 94 -1.83 2.28 -2.28
CA THR A 94 -3.11 1.57 -2.09
C THR A 94 -3.11 0.87 -0.73
N HIS A 95 -4.23 0.95 -0.02
CA HIS A 95 -4.51 0.04 1.10
C HIS A 95 -4.92 -1.34 0.57
N ALA A 96 -4.81 -2.37 1.41
CA ALA A 96 -5.27 -3.69 1.05
C ALA A 96 -6.77 -3.65 0.73
N HIS A 97 -7.18 -4.34 -0.34
CA HIS A 97 -8.58 -4.36 -0.82
C HIS A 97 -9.16 -2.99 -1.23
N GLY A 98 -8.34 -1.93 -1.25
CA GLY A 98 -8.72 -0.61 -1.73
C GLY A 98 -8.93 -0.57 -3.25
N SER A 99 -9.61 0.47 -3.73
CA SER A 99 -9.74 0.71 -5.17
C SER A 99 -8.36 0.97 -5.77
N LYS A 100 -8.06 0.27 -6.87
CA LYS A 100 -6.81 0.50 -7.61
C LYS A 100 -6.85 1.90 -8.22
N THR A 101 -5.80 2.68 -8.01
CA THR A 101 -5.65 3.96 -8.70
C THR A 101 -5.46 3.74 -10.21
N VAL A 102 -5.96 4.69 -10.99
CA VAL A 102 -5.83 4.68 -12.47
C VAL A 102 -4.38 4.93 -12.92
N ASN A 103 -3.56 5.59 -12.10
CA ASN A 103 -2.17 5.87 -12.43
C ASN A 103 -1.23 4.79 -11.90
N LEU A 104 -0.62 4.04 -12.81
CA LEU A 104 0.27 2.92 -12.47
C LEU A 104 1.57 3.33 -11.77
N VAL A 105 1.95 4.60 -11.77
CA VAL A 105 3.21 5.07 -11.17
C VAL A 105 3.00 5.50 -9.72
N ILE A 106 1.98 6.32 -9.47
CA ILE A 106 1.73 6.96 -8.18
C ILE A 106 0.25 7.24 -8.01
N ASN A 107 -0.21 7.29 -6.76
CA ASN A 107 -1.56 7.72 -6.44
C ASN A 107 -1.59 9.26 -6.39
N PHE A 108 -2.44 9.90 -7.21
CA PHE A 108 -2.61 11.36 -7.23
C PHE A 108 -3.63 11.87 -6.22
N ASP A 109 -4.46 10.98 -5.68
CA ASP A 109 -5.43 11.28 -4.64
C ASP A 109 -4.73 11.27 -3.28
N HIS A 110 -5.40 11.79 -2.25
CA HIS A 110 -4.94 11.70 -0.86
C HIS A 110 -3.55 12.32 -0.58
N ASP A 111 -3.23 13.48 -1.16
CA ASP A 111 -1.97 14.18 -0.87
C ASP A 111 -1.88 14.64 0.59
N ASP A 112 -3.02 15.03 1.16
CA ASP A 112 -3.11 15.65 2.49
C ASP A 112 -3.12 14.62 3.63
N ASP A 113 -3.51 13.37 3.36
CA ASP A 113 -3.78 12.35 4.39
C ASP A 113 -3.01 11.04 4.22
N TRP A 114 -2.48 10.71 3.03
CA TRP A 114 -1.72 9.46 2.80
C TRP A 114 -0.20 9.66 2.73
N THR A 115 0.27 10.90 2.84
CA THR A 115 1.70 11.19 2.97
C THR A 115 2.15 10.94 4.40
N LEU A 116 3.22 10.15 4.58
CA LEU A 116 3.75 9.84 5.90
C LEU A 116 4.66 10.98 6.38
N ASP A 117 4.53 11.35 7.66
CA ASP A 117 5.37 12.37 8.29
C ASP A 117 6.68 11.74 8.79
N LEU A 118 7.79 12.02 8.09
CA LEU A 118 9.12 11.52 8.42
C LEU A 118 9.75 12.21 9.64
N GLU A 119 9.23 13.36 10.05
CA GLU A 119 9.72 14.11 11.21
C GLU A 119 9.01 13.69 12.51
N ASN A 120 7.93 12.91 12.40
CA ASN A 120 7.20 12.37 13.54
C ASN A 120 7.80 11.04 14.02
N ASP A 121 8.65 11.12 15.04
CA ASP A 121 9.34 9.99 15.67
C ASP A 121 8.44 9.13 16.60
N LYS A 122 7.19 9.52 16.80
CA LYS A 122 6.25 8.82 17.69
C LYS A 122 5.19 8.04 16.95
N LYS A 123 4.65 8.63 15.88
CA LYS A 123 3.53 8.05 15.13
C LYS A 123 3.97 6.76 14.43
N LYS A 124 3.30 5.67 14.76
CA LYS A 124 3.57 4.31 14.27
C LYS A 124 2.91 4.08 12.93
N LEU A 125 3.42 3.13 12.17
CA LEU A 125 2.93 2.86 10.80
C LEU A 125 1.44 2.53 10.78
N PHE A 126 0.96 1.72 11.73
CA PHE A 126 -0.48 1.39 11.80
C PHE A 126 -1.38 2.62 12.01
N GLU A 127 -0.88 3.68 12.64
CA GLU A 127 -1.62 4.93 12.86
C GLU A 127 -1.76 5.77 11.59
N TYR A 128 -1.05 5.42 10.51
CA TYR A 128 -1.28 5.97 9.16
C TYR A 128 -2.30 5.14 8.35
N GLY A 129 -2.97 4.17 8.99
CA GLY A 129 -3.85 3.22 8.30
C GLY A 129 -3.08 2.17 7.49
N ILE A 130 -1.76 2.03 7.73
CA ILE A 130 -0.96 1.00 7.07
C ILE A 130 -1.25 -0.33 7.74
N GLU A 131 -1.68 -1.29 6.93
CA GLU A 131 -2.01 -2.64 7.33
C GLU A 131 -1.29 -3.67 6.44
N ASN A 132 -1.46 -4.95 6.75
CA ASN A 132 -0.95 -6.03 5.91
C ASN A 132 -1.42 -5.85 4.45
N GLU A 133 -0.49 -6.05 3.50
CA GLU A 133 -0.62 -5.87 2.06
C GLU A 133 -0.75 -4.43 1.55
N THR A 134 -0.54 -3.43 2.41
CA THR A 134 -0.44 -2.03 1.95
C THR A 134 0.74 -1.83 1.00
N GLU A 135 0.50 -1.07 -0.08
CA GLU A 135 1.55 -0.60 -0.98
C GLU A 135 1.88 0.87 -0.70
N ILE A 136 3.16 1.19 -0.57
CA ILE A 136 3.66 2.53 -0.22
C ILE A 136 4.67 2.96 -1.29
N SER A 137 4.57 4.18 -1.81
CA SER A 137 5.53 4.73 -2.77
C SER A 137 6.64 5.50 -2.04
N LEU A 138 7.89 5.29 -2.46
CA LEU A 138 9.06 6.06 -2.06
C LEU A 138 9.58 6.87 -3.26
N PHE A 139 9.67 8.19 -3.13
CA PHE A 139 10.02 9.09 -4.23
C PHE A 139 10.63 10.42 -3.76
N ASN A 140 10.97 11.28 -4.71
CA ASN A 140 11.36 12.68 -4.50
C ASN A 140 10.13 13.60 -4.68
N ASN A 141 9.79 14.41 -3.67
CA ASN A 141 8.59 15.25 -3.69
C ASN A 141 8.59 16.27 -4.84
N ASP A 142 9.73 16.91 -5.10
CA ASP A 142 9.82 17.94 -6.14
C ASP A 142 9.57 17.33 -7.53
N ASP A 143 10.05 16.11 -7.78
CA ASP A 143 9.74 15.36 -9.00
C ASP A 143 8.25 15.01 -9.10
N TYR A 144 7.62 14.64 -7.97
CA TYR A 144 6.20 14.34 -7.91
C TYR A 144 5.35 15.57 -8.24
N VAL A 145 5.62 16.71 -7.59
CA VAL A 145 4.90 17.97 -7.82
C VAL A 145 5.00 18.39 -9.29
N ARG A 146 6.22 18.38 -9.86
CA ARG A 146 6.44 18.68 -11.28
C ARG A 146 5.65 17.74 -12.21
N PHE A 147 5.64 16.45 -11.90
CA PHE A 147 4.91 15.47 -12.71
C PHE A 147 3.39 15.61 -12.57
N LYS A 148 2.89 15.96 -11.38
CA LYS A 148 1.46 16.19 -11.14
C LYS A 148 0.94 17.41 -11.89
N GLU A 149 1.73 18.48 -11.98
CA GLU A 149 1.39 19.68 -12.76
C GLU A 149 1.30 19.42 -14.26
N ASN A 150 2.14 18.52 -14.79
CA ASN A 150 2.13 18.14 -16.20
C ASN A 150 2.44 16.63 -16.36
N PRO A 151 1.42 15.75 -16.29
CA PRO A 151 1.62 14.31 -16.35
C PRO A 151 1.95 13.86 -17.77
N GLU A 152 3.22 13.95 -18.15
CA GLU A 152 3.73 13.46 -19.44
C GLU A 152 4.48 12.15 -19.25
N GLU A 153 4.04 11.13 -19.98
CA GLU A 153 4.73 9.85 -20.04
C GLU A 153 5.76 9.82 -21.17
N LYS A 154 6.94 9.29 -20.84
CA LYS A 154 8.09 9.16 -21.73
C LYS A 154 8.43 7.69 -21.91
N TRP A 155 8.82 7.34 -23.13
CA TRP A 155 9.21 5.99 -23.55
C TRP A 155 10.73 5.87 -23.74
#